data_AF-A0A257IRI4-F1
#
_entry.id   AF-A0A257IRI4-F1
#
_cell.length_a   1.000
_cell.length_b   1.000
_cell.length_c   1.000
_cell.angle_alpha   90.00
_cell.angle_beta   90.00
_cell.angle_gamma   90.00
#
_symmetry.space_group_name_H-M   'P 1'
#
loop_
_entity.id
_entity.type
_entity.pdbx_description
1 polymer ?
#
loop_
_entity_poly.entity_id
_entity_poly.type
_entity_poly.pdbx_seq_one_letter_code
_entity_poly.pdbx_strand_id
1 'polypeptide(L)'
;MKNLLILFLFIGNITVSAQIHKGQNLYHGSHEHAYFLFSNQVEKDLEDDLTEYFQGLGKVSNPEKRVVRLEKLKNNEISNDLEAIDVVFESNKKFQKLSFFFIDKDSDVLSAFQINDRYALELVEGFQKFTLKNLEMKLAKENIKYAEANLADAKKDQSKIEKSLESNLKDQEKLGKKLDATPEMLTKALSEKEEIVGELYSEKEAEVDTKTKEDLEKASTKKEKEILKIQKEKEKAETKLSKKESEFDVLKDNLFKAKASVRSFEAILKDATEVLADLK
;
A
#
# COMPACT_ATOMS: atom_id res chain seq x y z
N MET A 1 11.02 -1.58 -13.14
CA MET A 1 10.51 -0.29 -12.64
C MET A 1 9.39 0.16 -13.55
N LYS A 2 8.14 -0.13 -13.18
CA LYS A 2 6.93 0.30 -13.88
C LYS A 2 5.92 0.76 -12.82
N ASN A 3 5.41 1.97 -13.02
CA ASN A 3 4.25 2.58 -12.38
C ASN A 3 4.37 2.95 -10.90
N LEU A 4 5.19 3.98 -10.62
CA LEU A 4 4.98 4.83 -9.44
C LEU A 4 4.15 6.05 -9.89
N LEU A 5 2.85 5.82 -10.13
CA LEU A 5 1.91 6.92 -10.30
C LEU A 5 1.53 7.41 -8.90
N ILE A 6 2.38 8.26 -8.33
CA ILE A 6 2.00 9.04 -7.16
C ILE A 6 1.00 10.09 -7.67
N LEU A 7 -0.27 9.71 -7.70
CA LEU A 7 -1.34 10.67 -7.84
C LEU A 7 -1.56 11.29 -6.46
N PHE A 8 -0.72 12.28 -6.11
CA PHE A 8 -1.08 13.27 -5.10
C PHE A 8 -2.28 14.03 -5.67
N LEU A 9 -3.49 13.55 -5.37
CA LEU A 9 -4.68 14.38 -5.43
C LEU A 9 -4.52 15.41 -4.33
N PHE A 10 -3.84 16.52 -4.68
CA PHE A 10 -4.03 17.78 -4.01
C PHE A 10 -5.53 17.99 -3.88
N ILE A 11 -6.04 17.93 -2.65
CA ILE A 11 -7.33 18.49 -2.25
C ILE A 11 -7.15 20.02 -2.27
N GLY A 12 -6.76 20.56 -3.43
CA GLY A 12 -6.72 21.97 -3.67
C GLY A 12 -8.13 22.37 -3.98
N ASN A 13 -8.90 22.76 -2.94
CA ASN A 13 -10.13 23.54 -3.01
C ASN A 13 -10.82 23.54 -4.38
N ILE A 14 -11.23 22.37 -4.88
CA ILE A 14 -12.25 22.33 -5.91
C ILE A 14 -13.54 22.31 -5.12
N THR A 15 -13.87 23.44 -4.52
CA THR A 15 -15.27 23.82 -4.33
C THR A 15 -15.83 23.96 -5.74
N VAL A 16 -16.07 22.82 -6.42
CA VAL A 16 -17.13 22.78 -7.42
C VAL A 16 -18.36 23.00 -6.55
N SER A 17 -18.74 24.26 -6.37
CA SER A 17 -20.12 24.57 -6.06
C SER A 17 -20.89 23.94 -7.22
N ALA A 18 -21.37 22.71 -7.05
CA ALA A 18 -22.33 22.14 -7.98
C ALA A 18 -23.44 23.18 -8.02
N GLN A 19 -23.62 23.80 -9.19
CA GLN A 19 -24.62 24.84 -9.35
C GLN A 19 -25.96 24.14 -9.30
N ILE A 20 -26.82 24.56 -8.37
CA ILE A 20 -28.21 24.14 -8.38
C ILE A 20 -28.89 24.96 -9.48
N HIS A 21 -29.41 24.27 -10.46
CA HIS A 21 -30.13 24.87 -11.56
C HIS A 21 -31.63 24.76 -11.30
N LYS A 22 -32.36 25.79 -11.73
CA LYS A 22 -33.83 25.83 -11.68
C LYS A 22 -34.34 25.94 -13.11
N GLY A 23 -35.36 25.15 -13.45
CA GLY A 23 -35.90 25.17 -14.81
C GLY A 23 -37.03 24.17 -15.03
N GLN A 24 -37.23 23.81 -16.29
CA GLN A 24 -38.16 22.75 -16.67
C GLN A 24 -37.40 21.47 -16.98
N ASN A 25 -37.87 20.35 -16.43
CA ASN A 25 -37.34 19.01 -16.69
C ASN A 25 -38.47 18.02 -16.97
N LEU A 26 -38.12 16.91 -17.62
CA LEU A 26 -39.09 15.90 -17.99
C LEU A 26 -39.50 15.08 -16.75
N TYR A 27 -40.80 15.04 -16.45
CA TYR A 27 -41.41 14.21 -15.42
C TYR A 27 -42.70 13.61 -15.98
N HIS A 28 -42.83 12.27 -15.94
CA HIS A 28 -43.94 11.51 -16.53
C HIS A 28 -44.35 11.93 -17.96
N GLY A 29 -43.40 12.38 -18.78
CA GLY A 29 -43.64 12.78 -20.18
C GLY A 29 -43.98 14.26 -20.39
N SER A 30 -44.08 15.05 -19.33
CA SER A 30 -44.35 16.50 -19.35
C SER A 30 -43.15 17.31 -18.87
N HIS A 31 -43.06 18.57 -19.32
CA HIS A 31 -42.03 19.51 -18.88
C HIS A 31 -42.49 20.22 -17.61
N GLU A 32 -42.00 19.74 -16.47
CA GLU A 32 -42.40 20.19 -15.15
C GLU A 32 -41.32 21.03 -14.47
N HIS A 33 -41.75 21.87 -13.53
CA HIS A 33 -40.84 22.71 -12.77
C HIS A 33 -39.96 21.87 -11.83
N ALA A 34 -38.64 22.08 -11.89
CA ALA A 34 -37.68 21.31 -11.10
C ALA A 34 -36.45 22.11 -10.69
N TYR A 35 -35.83 21.64 -9.61
CA TYR A 35 -34.48 21.98 -9.20
C TYR A 35 -33.57 20.81 -9.55
N PHE A 36 -32.38 21.05 -10.08
CA PHE A 36 -31.51 19.97 -10.49
C PHE A 36 -30.04 20.27 -10.27
N LEU A 37 -29.29 19.21 -10.00
CA LEU A 37 -27.84 19.24 -9.84
C LEU A 37 -27.20 18.17 -10.72
N PHE A 38 -25.92 18.40 -11.05
CA PHE A 38 -25.08 17.44 -11.74
C PHE A 38 -23.99 16.94 -10.80
N SER A 39 -23.80 15.61 -10.78
CA SER A 39 -22.77 14.96 -9.98
C SER A 39 -21.99 13.95 -10.81
N ASN A 40 -20.68 13.86 -10.59
CA ASN A 40 -19.85 12.82 -11.20
C ASN A 40 -19.75 11.56 -10.33
N GLN A 41 -20.45 11.53 -9.20
CA GLN A 41 -20.48 10.37 -8.32
C GLN A 41 -21.29 9.22 -8.94
N VAL A 42 -21.04 8.01 -8.44
CA VAL A 42 -21.74 6.80 -8.87
C VAL A 42 -23.22 6.89 -8.48
N GLU A 43 -24.13 6.50 -9.38
CA GLU A 43 -25.59 6.56 -9.17
C GLU A 43 -26.01 5.92 -7.84
N LYS A 44 -25.47 4.73 -7.55
CA LYS A 44 -25.76 4.00 -6.31
C LYS A 44 -25.35 4.76 -5.04
N ASP A 45 -24.17 5.38 -5.06
CA ASP A 45 -23.70 6.16 -3.90
C ASP A 45 -24.59 7.38 -3.66
N LEU A 46 -25.04 8.03 -4.74
CA LEU A 46 -25.95 9.17 -4.65
C LEU A 46 -27.36 8.75 -4.20
N GLU A 47 -27.84 7.59 -4.63
CA GLU A 47 -29.13 7.03 -4.18
C GLU A 47 -29.10 6.68 -2.69
N ASP A 48 -28.01 6.06 -2.23
CA ASP A 48 -27.80 5.72 -0.81
C ASP A 48 -27.69 7.01 0.04
N ASP A 49 -26.88 7.99 -0.39
CA ASP A 49 -26.74 9.29 0.29
C ASP A 49 -28.07 10.05 0.34
N LEU A 50 -28.85 10.04 -0.76
CA LEU A 50 -30.13 10.73 -0.83
C LEU A 50 -31.16 10.09 0.08
N THR A 51 -31.18 8.77 0.13
CA THR A 51 -32.04 8.00 1.04
C THR A 51 -31.72 8.33 2.49
N GLU A 52 -30.45 8.36 2.87
CA GLU A 52 -30.02 8.72 4.23
C GLU A 52 -30.41 10.16 4.59
N TYR A 53 -30.14 11.10 3.68
CA TYR A 53 -30.51 12.51 3.85
C TYR A 53 -32.02 12.68 4.04
N PHE A 54 -32.84 12.06 3.18
CA PHE A 54 -34.29 12.15 3.24
C PHE A 54 -34.90 11.42 4.44
N GLN A 55 -34.31 10.32 4.93
CA GLN A 55 -34.74 9.67 6.18
C GLN A 55 -34.63 10.61 7.39
N GLY A 56 -33.68 11.54 7.36
CA GLY A 56 -33.58 12.62 8.34
C GLY A 56 -34.81 13.54 8.34
N LEU A 57 -35.42 13.75 7.17
CA LEU A 57 -36.47 14.74 6.92
C LEU A 57 -37.90 14.17 6.93
N GLY A 58 -38.08 12.88 6.63
CA GLY A 58 -39.40 12.25 6.55
C GLY A 58 -39.32 10.76 6.20
N LYS A 59 -40.38 10.25 5.57
CA LYS A 59 -40.48 8.85 5.14
C LYS A 59 -39.98 8.72 3.70
N VAL A 60 -39.07 7.79 3.45
CA VAL A 60 -38.52 7.54 2.11
C VAL A 60 -39.16 6.30 1.48
N SER A 61 -39.47 6.39 0.19
CA SER A 61 -39.94 5.26 -0.62
C SER A 61 -39.33 5.34 -2.03
N ASN A 62 -39.34 4.23 -2.76
CA ASN A 62 -38.86 4.15 -4.14
C ASN A 62 -40.02 3.72 -5.04
N PRO A 63 -40.89 4.67 -5.46
CA PRO A 63 -42.12 4.34 -6.18
C PRO A 63 -41.84 3.76 -7.57
N GLU A 64 -40.75 4.18 -8.19
CA GLU A 64 -40.34 3.76 -9.53
C GLU A 64 -38.82 3.52 -9.59
N LYS A 65 -38.37 2.87 -10.66
CA LYS A 65 -36.94 2.72 -10.92
C LYS A 65 -36.33 4.11 -11.10
N ARG A 66 -35.24 4.40 -10.39
CA ARG A 66 -34.52 5.68 -10.44
C ARG A 66 -35.31 6.88 -9.91
N VAL A 67 -36.33 6.63 -9.10
CA VAL A 67 -37.08 7.66 -8.40
C VAL A 67 -37.01 7.39 -6.91
N VAL A 68 -36.48 8.35 -6.16
CA VAL A 68 -36.50 8.36 -4.69
C VAL A 68 -37.51 9.40 -4.25
N ARG A 69 -38.49 8.98 -3.44
CA ARG A 69 -39.58 9.83 -2.95
C ARG A 69 -39.41 10.09 -1.46
N LEU A 70 -39.56 11.35 -1.07
CA LEU A 70 -39.74 11.79 0.32
C LEU A 70 -41.21 12.15 0.55
N GLU A 71 -41.83 11.51 1.54
CA GLU A 71 -43.20 11.76 1.99
C GLU A 71 -43.19 12.18 3.46
N LYS A 72 -44.29 12.78 3.94
CA LYS A 72 -44.49 13.11 5.37
C LYS A 72 -43.31 13.91 5.95
N LEU A 73 -42.98 15.02 5.30
CA LEU A 73 -41.91 15.91 5.75
C LEU A 73 -42.22 16.40 7.18
N LYS A 74 -41.22 16.32 8.07
CA LYS A 74 -41.36 16.71 9.48
C LYS A 74 -41.64 18.20 9.65
N ASN A 75 -41.01 19.04 8.82
CA ASN A 75 -41.22 20.49 8.74
C ASN A 75 -41.37 20.87 7.26
N ASN A 76 -42.51 21.44 6.89
CA ASN A 76 -42.80 21.84 5.51
C ASN A 76 -42.94 23.36 5.42
N GLU A 77 -41.83 24.03 5.10
CA GLU A 77 -41.79 25.47 4.82
C GLU A 77 -41.71 25.75 3.29
N ILE A 78 -41.65 24.70 2.48
CA ILE A 78 -41.46 24.77 1.03
C ILE A 78 -42.77 25.13 0.33
N SER A 79 -43.89 24.51 0.72
CA SER A 79 -45.22 24.89 0.23
C SER A 79 -46.31 24.32 1.12
N ASN A 80 -47.40 25.06 1.33
CA ASN A 80 -48.56 24.54 2.04
C ASN A 80 -49.23 23.37 1.31
N ASP A 81 -49.03 23.28 -0.01
CA ASP A 81 -49.65 22.26 -0.87
C ASP A 81 -48.72 21.04 -1.07
N LEU A 82 -47.48 21.07 -0.55
CA LEU A 82 -46.50 19.99 -0.74
C LEU A 82 -46.86 18.73 0.05
N GLU A 83 -47.00 17.61 -0.66
CA GLU A 83 -47.23 16.27 -0.09
C GLU A 83 -45.97 15.40 -0.19
N ALA A 84 -45.25 15.48 -1.32
CA ALA A 84 -44.07 14.66 -1.58
C ALA A 84 -42.99 15.37 -2.40
N ILE A 85 -41.76 14.86 -2.34
CA ILE A 85 -40.66 15.28 -3.22
C ILE A 85 -40.15 14.05 -3.95
N ASP A 86 -40.18 14.08 -5.28
CA ASP A 86 -39.55 13.06 -6.12
C ASP A 86 -38.21 13.53 -6.63
N VAL A 87 -37.21 12.65 -6.51
CA VAL A 87 -35.90 12.86 -7.12
C VAL A 87 -35.68 11.82 -8.19
N VAL A 88 -35.60 12.28 -9.43
CA VAL A 88 -35.39 11.43 -10.60
C VAL A 88 -33.91 11.44 -10.99
N PHE A 89 -33.34 10.24 -11.13
CA PHE A 89 -31.97 10.03 -11.56
C PHE A 89 -31.88 9.83 -13.08
N GLU A 90 -31.18 10.74 -13.75
CA GLU A 90 -30.85 10.66 -15.16
C GLU A 90 -29.34 10.46 -15.33
N SER A 91 -28.94 9.25 -15.74
CA SER A 91 -27.55 8.92 -15.98
C SER A 91 -27.11 9.19 -17.41
N ASN A 92 -25.96 9.84 -17.57
CA ASN A 92 -25.20 9.87 -18.82
C ASN A 92 -23.79 9.30 -18.59
N LYS A 93 -23.01 9.07 -19.65
CA LYS A 93 -21.64 8.54 -19.60
C LYS A 93 -20.67 9.36 -18.74
N LYS A 94 -20.98 10.64 -18.46
CA LYS A 94 -20.08 11.58 -17.78
C LYS A 94 -20.57 12.02 -16.40
N PHE A 95 -21.88 12.07 -16.18
CA PHE A 95 -22.49 12.63 -14.97
C PHE A 95 -23.85 11.98 -14.70
N GLN A 96 -24.27 12.08 -13.44
CA GLN A 96 -25.63 11.85 -12.98
C GLN A 96 -26.32 13.21 -12.82
N LYS A 97 -27.51 13.35 -13.37
CA LYS A 97 -28.38 14.51 -13.14
C LYS A 97 -29.48 14.06 -12.18
N LEU A 98 -29.65 14.81 -11.10
CA LEU A 98 -30.69 14.59 -10.11
C LEU A 98 -31.68 15.73 -10.23
N SER A 99 -32.94 15.42 -10.53
CA SER A 99 -34.02 16.39 -10.70
C SER A 99 -35.02 16.24 -9.56
N PHE A 100 -35.21 17.30 -8.77
CA PHE A 100 -36.12 17.39 -7.64
C PHE A 100 -37.43 18.03 -8.11
N PHE A 101 -38.51 17.26 -8.02
CA PHE A 101 -39.89 17.66 -8.32
C PHE A 101 -40.69 17.72 -7.02
N PHE A 102 -41.40 18.81 -6.81
CA PHE A 102 -42.21 19.05 -5.61
C PHE A 102 -43.66 18.75 -5.96
N ILE A 103 -44.26 17.77 -5.30
CA ILE A 103 -45.52 17.15 -5.69
C ILE A 103 -46.61 17.48 -4.67
N ASP A 104 -47.78 17.86 -5.15
CA ASP A 104 -48.94 18.14 -4.32
C ASP A 104 -49.78 16.89 -3.99
N LYS A 105 -50.87 17.09 -3.23
CA LYS A 105 -51.81 16.04 -2.84
C LYS A 105 -52.52 15.35 -4.02
N ASP A 106 -52.64 16.03 -5.15
CA ASP A 106 -53.32 15.55 -6.35
C ASP A 106 -52.33 14.85 -7.30
N SER A 107 -51.07 14.69 -6.86
CA SER A 107 -49.94 14.12 -7.60
C SER A 107 -49.44 14.97 -8.76
N ASP A 108 -49.78 16.26 -8.78
CA ASP A 108 -49.29 17.22 -9.76
C ASP A 108 -47.99 17.88 -9.26
N VAL A 109 -47.11 18.28 -10.20
CA VAL A 109 -45.90 19.03 -9.84
C VAL A 109 -46.26 20.49 -9.56
N LEU A 110 -45.86 20.96 -8.39
CA LEU A 110 -46.06 22.35 -7.96
C LEU A 110 -45.37 23.32 -8.92
N SER A 111 -46.11 24.36 -9.30
CA SER A 111 -45.56 25.44 -10.10
C SER A 111 -44.55 26.29 -9.30
N ALA A 112 -43.72 27.05 -10.02
CA ALA A 112 -42.72 27.94 -9.40
C ALA A 112 -43.32 28.97 -8.43
N PHE A 113 -44.60 29.34 -8.57
CA PHE A 113 -45.29 30.30 -7.69
C PHE A 113 -45.81 29.67 -6.39
N GLN A 114 -46.01 28.35 -6.38
CA GLN A 114 -46.45 27.61 -5.20
C GLN A 114 -45.29 27.19 -4.30
N ILE A 115 -44.05 27.28 -4.80
CA ILE A 115 -42.84 26.88 -4.10
C ILE A 115 -42.15 28.09 -3.48
N ASN A 116 -41.89 28.03 -2.19
CA ASN A 116 -40.96 28.93 -1.53
C ASN A 116 -39.53 28.58 -1.95
N ASP A 117 -39.01 29.36 -2.90
CA ASP A 117 -37.71 29.16 -3.55
C ASP A 117 -36.56 29.01 -2.56
N ARG A 118 -36.56 29.80 -1.49
CA ARG A 118 -35.51 29.76 -0.47
C ARG A 118 -35.41 28.37 0.17
N TYR A 119 -36.53 27.81 0.64
CA TYR A 119 -36.53 26.54 1.34
C TYR A 119 -36.33 25.35 0.40
N ALA A 120 -36.80 25.44 -0.85
CA ALA A 120 -36.51 24.45 -1.88
C ALA A 120 -35.00 24.40 -2.19
N LEU A 121 -34.36 25.56 -2.34
CA LEU A 121 -32.92 25.66 -2.53
C LEU A 121 -32.14 25.16 -1.31
N GLU A 122 -32.53 25.55 -0.09
CA GLU A 122 -31.89 25.08 1.14
C GLU A 122 -31.94 23.54 1.26
N LEU A 123 -33.04 22.89 0.84
CA LEU A 123 -33.15 21.42 0.81
C LEU A 123 -32.15 20.79 -0.16
N VAL A 124 -32.05 21.32 -1.39
CA VAL A 124 -31.16 20.78 -2.43
C VAL A 124 -29.68 21.07 -2.10
N GLU A 125 -29.37 22.25 -1.58
CA GLU A 125 -28.04 22.60 -1.06
C GLU A 125 -27.63 21.74 0.13
N GLY A 126 -28.58 21.44 1.02
CA GLY A 126 -28.37 20.55 2.15
C GLY A 126 -27.96 19.15 1.68
N PHE A 127 -28.67 18.60 0.70
CA PHE A 127 -28.30 17.32 0.09
C PHE A 127 -26.92 17.38 -0.59
N GLN A 128 -26.65 18.45 -1.35
CA GLN A 128 -25.35 18.62 -2.00
C GLN A 128 -24.19 18.63 -0.99
N LYS A 129 -24.32 19.39 0.11
CA LYS A 129 -23.33 19.44 1.19
C LYS A 129 -23.18 18.07 1.85
N PHE A 130 -24.29 17.37 2.06
CA PHE A 130 -24.31 16.03 2.64
C PHE A 130 -23.55 15.01 1.79
N THR A 131 -23.84 14.92 0.48
CA THR A 131 -23.14 13.98 -0.40
C THR A 131 -21.67 14.33 -0.60
N LEU A 132 -21.31 15.62 -0.62
CA LEU A 132 -19.90 16.03 -0.67
C LEU A 132 -19.15 15.57 0.59
N LYS A 133 -19.73 15.77 1.78
CA LYS A 133 -19.14 15.27 3.04
C LYS A 133 -18.97 13.75 3.01
N ASN A 134 -19.99 13.02 2.57
CA ASN A 134 -19.94 11.56 2.47
C ASN A 134 -18.87 11.08 1.48
N LEU A 135 -18.74 11.74 0.33
CA LEU A 135 -17.71 11.45 -0.65
C LEU A 135 -16.30 11.70 -0.08
N GLU A 136 -16.08 12.83 0.59
CA GLU A 136 -14.82 13.14 1.26
C GLU A 136 -14.46 12.07 2.30
N MET A 137 -15.44 11.64 3.12
CA MET A 137 -15.25 10.56 4.08
C MET A 137 -14.93 9.21 3.42
N LYS A 138 -15.59 8.87 2.29
CA LYS A 138 -15.31 7.64 1.53
C LYS A 138 -13.88 7.67 0.97
N LEU A 139 -13.50 8.76 0.32
CA LEU A 139 -12.15 8.94 -0.24
C LEU A 139 -11.07 8.93 0.83
N ALA A 140 -11.29 9.57 1.98
CA ALA A 140 -10.36 9.55 3.10
C ALA A 140 -10.15 8.12 3.64
N LYS A 141 -11.22 7.32 3.78
CA LYS A 141 -11.12 5.90 4.18
C LYS A 141 -10.37 5.05 3.15
N GLU A 142 -10.59 5.27 1.86
CA GLU A 142 -9.86 4.57 0.80
C GLU A 142 -8.38 4.93 0.79
N ASN A 143 -8.03 6.21 0.99
CA ASN A 143 -6.65 6.67 1.11
C ASN A 143 -5.93 6.01 2.30
N ILE A 144 -6.60 5.90 3.45
CA ILE A 144 -6.06 5.17 4.62
C ILE A 144 -5.80 3.70 4.26
N LYS A 145 -6.78 3.01 3.66
CA LYS A 145 -6.63 1.61 3.26
C LYS A 145 -5.44 1.41 2.30
N TYR A 146 -5.25 2.33 1.36
CA TYR A 146 -4.11 2.30 0.44
C TYR A 146 -2.79 2.55 1.17
N ALA A 147 -2.75 3.51 2.10
CA ALA A 147 -1.57 3.79 2.92
C ALA A 147 -1.20 2.61 3.83
N GLU A 148 -2.17 1.95 4.46
CA GLU A 148 -1.97 0.74 5.27
C GLU A 148 -1.37 -0.40 4.46
N ALA A 149 -1.87 -0.64 3.24
CA ALA A 149 -1.35 -1.67 2.35
C ALA A 149 0.12 -1.40 1.97
N ASN A 150 0.44 -0.16 1.58
CA ASN A 150 1.82 0.23 1.27
C ASN A 150 2.75 0.11 2.47
N LEU A 151 2.27 0.48 3.67
CA LEU A 151 3.04 0.33 4.90
C LEU A 151 3.32 -1.15 5.21
N ALA A 152 2.34 -2.02 5.02
CA ALA A 152 2.50 -3.45 5.23
C ALA A 152 3.55 -4.05 4.27
N ASP A 153 3.50 -3.67 3.00
CA ASP A 153 4.48 -4.10 1.99
C ASP A 153 5.89 -3.57 2.31
N ALA A 154 6.01 -2.30 2.69
CA ALA A 154 7.29 -1.71 3.10
C ALA A 154 7.89 -2.42 4.32
N LYS A 155 7.08 -2.73 5.34
CA LYS A 155 7.50 -3.50 6.53
C LYS A 155 7.95 -4.92 6.16
N LYS A 156 7.25 -5.57 5.21
CA LYS A 156 7.64 -6.90 4.70
C LYS A 156 8.99 -6.86 4.01
N ASP A 157 9.25 -5.85 3.19
CA ASP A 157 10.53 -5.71 2.51
C ASP A 157 11.67 -5.36 3.47
N GLN A 158 11.44 -4.49 4.45
CA GLN A 158 12.39 -4.27 5.54
C GLN A 158 12.75 -5.58 6.23
N SER A 159 11.76 -6.39 6.62
CA SER A 159 11.98 -7.67 7.30
C SER A 159 12.78 -8.67 6.47
N LYS A 160 12.56 -8.73 5.15
CA LYS A 160 13.36 -9.58 4.26
C LYS A 160 14.83 -9.17 4.27
N ILE A 161 15.10 -7.86 4.17
CA ILE A 161 16.47 -7.34 4.16
C ILE A 161 17.16 -7.60 5.50
N GLU A 162 16.45 -7.43 6.62
CA GLU A 162 16.98 -7.76 7.96
C GLU A 162 17.36 -9.23 8.08
N LYS A 163 16.51 -10.15 7.58
CA LYS A 163 16.83 -11.59 7.55
C LYS A 163 18.03 -11.89 6.65
N SER A 164 18.15 -11.23 5.50
CA SER A 164 19.31 -11.37 4.61
C SER A 164 20.60 -10.89 5.27
N LEU A 165 20.56 -9.78 6.01
CA LEU A 165 21.70 -9.29 6.80
C LEU A 165 22.10 -10.29 7.89
N GLU A 166 21.14 -10.81 8.65
CA GLU A 166 21.42 -11.80 9.70
C GLU A 166 22.05 -13.07 9.12
N SER A 167 21.51 -13.57 8.00
CA SER A 167 22.09 -14.74 7.31
C SER A 167 23.49 -14.45 6.78
N ASN A 168 23.72 -13.27 6.20
CA ASN A 168 25.02 -12.88 5.69
C ASN A 168 26.07 -12.81 6.82
N LEU A 169 25.73 -12.21 7.97
CA LEU A 169 26.60 -12.17 9.16
C LEU A 169 26.95 -13.57 9.68
N LYS A 170 25.97 -14.48 9.76
CA LYS A 170 26.23 -15.88 10.16
C LYS A 170 27.18 -16.60 9.21
N ASP A 171 27.09 -16.32 7.91
CA ASP A 171 28.00 -16.88 6.92
C ASP A 171 29.41 -16.29 7.04
N GLN A 172 29.53 -14.98 7.28
CA GLN A 172 30.82 -14.33 7.56
C GLN A 172 31.47 -14.92 8.82
N GLU A 173 30.73 -15.09 9.92
CA GLU A 173 31.25 -15.67 11.16
C GLU A 173 31.78 -17.10 10.95
N LYS A 174 31.05 -17.93 10.18
CA LYS A 174 31.50 -19.30 9.84
C LYS A 174 32.76 -19.30 8.99
N LEU A 175 32.90 -18.35 8.06
CA LEU A 175 34.10 -18.21 7.22
C LEU A 175 35.28 -17.69 8.05
N GLY A 176 35.07 -16.69 8.91
CA GLY A 176 36.07 -16.18 9.85
C GLY A 176 36.65 -17.28 10.72
N LYS A 177 35.80 -18.07 11.39
CA LYS A 177 36.25 -19.23 12.21
C LYS A 177 37.09 -20.25 11.43
N LYS A 178 36.78 -20.48 10.15
CA LYS A 178 37.58 -21.37 9.30
C LYS A 178 38.95 -20.78 8.97
N LEU A 179 38.99 -19.48 8.70
CA LEU A 179 40.24 -18.77 8.43
C LEU A 179 41.11 -18.70 9.69
N ASP A 180 40.52 -18.46 10.85
CA ASP A 180 41.22 -18.41 12.14
C ASP A 180 41.86 -19.75 12.53
N ALA A 181 41.23 -20.88 12.15
CA ALA A 181 41.79 -22.22 12.39
C ALA A 181 42.89 -22.61 11.38
N THR A 182 43.02 -21.89 10.26
CA THR A 182 43.93 -22.26 9.16
C THR A 182 45.42 -22.22 9.56
N PRO A 183 45.93 -21.22 10.30
CA PRO A 183 47.33 -21.18 10.73
C PRO A 183 47.75 -22.39 11.57
N GLU A 184 46.90 -22.83 12.50
CA GLU A 184 47.16 -24.00 13.34
C GLU A 184 47.21 -25.28 12.49
N MET A 185 46.26 -25.44 11.55
CA MET A 185 46.24 -26.58 10.63
C MET A 185 47.48 -26.62 9.72
N LEU A 186 47.91 -25.47 9.19
CA LEU A 186 49.12 -25.37 8.37
C LEU A 186 50.38 -25.66 9.17
N THR A 187 50.49 -25.14 10.39
CA THR A 187 51.64 -25.35 11.27
C THR A 187 51.81 -26.82 11.60
N LYS A 188 50.70 -27.50 11.93
CA LYS A 188 50.72 -28.94 12.18
C LYS A 188 51.15 -29.73 10.94
N ALA A 189 50.57 -29.45 9.77
CA ALA A 189 50.91 -30.16 8.55
C ALA A 189 52.36 -29.93 8.09
N LEU A 190 52.90 -28.72 8.32
CA LEU A 190 54.30 -28.39 8.04
C LEU A 190 55.24 -29.11 9.01
N SER A 191 54.96 -29.07 10.32
CA SER A 191 55.77 -29.77 11.33
C SER A 191 55.83 -31.28 11.08
N GLU A 192 54.70 -31.91 10.76
CA GLU A 192 54.65 -33.34 10.42
C GLU A 192 55.43 -33.65 9.14
N LYS A 193 55.45 -32.74 8.16
CA LYS A 193 56.28 -32.89 6.94
C LYS A 193 57.76 -32.74 7.25
N GLU A 194 58.14 -31.76 8.07
CA GLU A 194 59.53 -31.53 8.50
C GLU A 194 60.09 -32.74 9.25
N GLU A 195 59.30 -33.40 10.09
CA GLU A 195 59.68 -34.63 10.78
C GLU A 195 59.97 -35.78 9.78
N ILE A 196 59.07 -36.02 8.82
CA ILE A 196 59.25 -37.04 7.75
C ILE A 196 60.52 -36.76 6.91
N VAL A 197 60.75 -35.47 6.58
CA VAL A 197 61.94 -35.06 5.83
C VAL A 197 63.20 -35.22 6.67
N GLY A 198 63.15 -34.91 7.97
CA GLY A 198 64.24 -35.14 8.91
C GLY A 198 64.64 -36.61 8.99
N GLU A 199 63.67 -37.53 9.02
CA GLU A 199 63.91 -38.97 8.98
C GLU A 199 64.57 -39.42 7.66
N LEU A 200 64.11 -38.87 6.52
CA LEU A 200 64.66 -39.13 5.18
C LEU A 200 66.15 -38.75 5.03
N TYR A 201 66.60 -37.72 5.75
CA TYR A 201 67.96 -37.18 5.66
C TYR A 201 68.82 -37.47 6.90
N SER A 202 68.32 -38.25 7.87
CA SER A 202 69.08 -38.55 9.08
C SER A 202 70.31 -39.44 8.79
N GLU A 203 71.50 -38.96 9.16
CA GLU A 203 72.82 -39.59 8.92
C GLU A 203 73.09 -40.84 9.78
N LYS A 204 72.08 -41.51 10.34
CA LYS A 204 72.33 -42.77 11.04
C LYS A 204 72.60 -43.87 10.01
N GLU A 205 73.85 -44.33 9.97
CA GLU A 205 74.44 -45.42 9.19
C GLU A 205 73.76 -46.80 9.36
N ALA A 206 72.45 -46.88 9.27
CA ALA A 206 71.76 -48.12 8.94
C ALA A 206 71.23 -47.94 7.52
N GLU A 207 71.54 -48.88 6.63
CA GLU A 207 70.91 -48.97 5.30
C GLU A 207 69.39 -48.79 5.46
N VAL A 208 68.90 -47.59 5.14
CA VAL A 208 67.46 -47.37 5.00
C VAL A 208 67.07 -48.23 3.81
N ASP A 209 66.45 -49.38 4.09
CA ASP A 209 65.94 -50.28 3.06
C ASP A 209 65.18 -49.45 2.01
N THR A 210 65.45 -49.73 0.73
CA THR A 210 64.82 -49.08 -0.44
C THR A 210 63.31 -48.92 -0.28
N LYS A 211 62.64 -49.86 0.38
CA LYS A 211 61.20 -49.84 0.67
C LYS A 211 60.81 -48.75 1.68
N THR A 212 61.57 -48.58 2.76
CA THR A 212 61.32 -47.57 3.80
C THR A 212 61.51 -46.15 3.26
N LYS A 213 62.51 -45.95 2.40
CA LYS A 213 62.74 -44.67 1.72
C LYS A 213 61.58 -44.31 0.79
N GLU A 214 61.11 -45.28 -0.01
CA GLU A 214 59.94 -45.10 -0.87
C GLU A 214 58.67 -44.73 -0.08
N ASP A 215 58.46 -45.36 1.08
CA ASP A 215 57.29 -45.12 1.92
C ASP A 215 57.33 -43.72 2.57
N LEU A 216 58.50 -43.25 3.01
CA LEU A 216 58.70 -41.88 3.51
C LEU A 216 58.55 -40.82 2.41
N GLU A 217 59.04 -41.08 1.19
CA GLU A 217 58.84 -40.19 0.03
C GLU A 217 57.35 -40.07 -0.35
N LYS A 218 56.60 -41.19 -0.31
CA LYS A 218 55.14 -41.21 -0.50
C LYS A 218 54.43 -40.43 0.61
N ALA A 219 54.86 -40.57 1.87
CA ALA A 219 54.29 -39.85 3.00
C ALA A 219 54.54 -38.34 2.91
N SER A 220 55.77 -37.92 2.57
CA SER A 220 56.12 -36.52 2.33
C SER A 220 55.29 -35.90 1.19
N THR A 221 55.16 -36.62 0.07
CA THR A 221 54.30 -36.20 -1.06
C THR A 221 52.83 -36.06 -0.66
N LYS A 222 52.34 -36.95 0.21
CA LYS A 222 50.97 -36.88 0.74
C LYS A 222 50.78 -35.63 1.61
N LYS A 223 51.76 -35.28 2.44
CA LYS A 223 51.74 -34.06 3.26
C LYS A 223 51.85 -32.78 2.42
N GLU A 224 52.68 -32.78 1.38
CA GLU A 224 52.72 -31.68 0.40
C GLU A 224 51.33 -31.42 -0.22
N LYS A 225 50.63 -32.49 -0.63
CA LYS A 225 49.26 -32.39 -1.16
C LYS A 225 48.27 -31.87 -0.12
N GLU A 226 48.43 -32.25 1.15
CA GLU A 226 47.60 -31.77 2.25
C GLU A 226 47.80 -30.27 2.49
N ILE A 227 49.05 -29.79 2.55
CA ILE A 227 49.39 -28.37 2.69
C ILE A 227 48.80 -27.55 1.53
N LEU A 228 48.99 -27.99 0.28
CA LEU A 228 48.42 -27.34 -0.90
C LEU A 228 46.89 -27.31 -0.86
N LYS A 229 46.25 -28.35 -0.31
CA LYS A 229 44.80 -28.39 -0.15
C LYS A 229 44.34 -27.35 0.89
N ILE A 230 45.01 -27.26 2.03
CA ILE A 230 44.69 -26.27 3.08
C ILE A 230 44.84 -24.85 2.54
N GLN A 231 45.92 -24.55 1.81
CA GLN A 231 46.14 -23.24 1.18
C GLN A 231 45.03 -22.90 0.17
N LYS A 232 44.65 -23.84 -0.70
CA LYS A 232 43.55 -23.63 -1.66
C LYS A 232 42.20 -23.43 -0.96
N GLU A 233 41.96 -24.10 0.16
CA GLU A 233 40.73 -23.92 0.94
C GLU A 233 40.70 -22.56 1.63
N LYS A 234 41.85 -22.09 2.13
CA LYS A 234 42.04 -20.73 2.67
C LYS A 234 41.69 -19.66 1.64
N GLU A 235 42.33 -19.68 0.47
CA GLU A 235 42.09 -18.69 -0.60
C GLU A 235 40.61 -18.65 -1.02
N LYS A 236 39.98 -19.83 -1.12
CA LYS A 236 38.54 -19.94 -1.42
C LYS A 236 37.69 -19.34 -0.31
N ALA A 237 38.05 -19.52 0.96
CA ALA A 237 37.35 -18.96 2.10
C ALA A 237 37.52 -17.43 2.16
N GLU A 238 38.72 -16.90 1.95
CA GLU A 238 39.00 -15.45 1.87
C GLU A 238 38.20 -14.79 0.75
N THR A 239 38.22 -15.39 -0.45
CA THR A 239 37.44 -14.88 -1.60
C THR A 239 35.93 -14.87 -1.30
N LYS A 240 35.42 -15.89 -0.61
CA LYS A 240 34.00 -15.94 -0.21
C LYS A 240 33.68 -14.92 0.87
N LEU A 241 34.57 -14.71 1.83
CA LEU A 241 34.39 -13.75 2.90
C LEU A 241 34.34 -12.34 2.34
N SER A 242 35.30 -11.96 1.48
CA SER A 242 35.32 -10.65 0.82
C SER A 242 34.04 -10.38 0.01
N LYS A 243 33.52 -11.39 -0.71
CA LYS A 243 32.22 -11.27 -1.40
C LYS A 243 31.07 -11.04 -0.42
N LYS A 244 31.05 -11.74 0.72
CA LYS A 244 30.01 -11.60 1.74
C LYS A 244 30.05 -10.23 2.43
N GLU A 245 31.24 -9.69 2.68
CA GLU A 245 31.43 -8.34 3.22
C GLU A 245 30.90 -7.29 2.24
N SER A 246 31.21 -7.41 0.95
CA SER A 246 30.65 -6.51 -0.07
C SER A 246 29.12 -6.62 -0.18
N GLU A 247 28.57 -7.83 -0.14
CA GLU A 247 27.12 -8.05 -0.08
C GLU A 247 26.49 -7.40 1.16
N PHE A 248 27.19 -7.42 2.30
CA PHE A 248 26.71 -6.85 3.56
C PHE A 248 26.55 -5.33 3.46
N ASP A 249 27.51 -4.62 2.87
CA ASP A 249 27.43 -3.17 2.67
C ASP A 249 26.23 -2.80 1.79
N VAL A 250 26.01 -3.53 0.70
CA VAL A 250 24.84 -3.34 -0.17
C VAL A 250 23.54 -3.59 0.58
N LEU A 251 23.48 -4.64 1.40
CA LEU A 251 22.30 -4.96 2.20
C LEU A 251 22.03 -3.89 3.29
N LYS A 252 23.07 -3.31 3.87
CA LYS A 252 22.97 -2.22 4.85
C LYS A 252 22.39 -0.95 4.23
N ASP A 253 22.83 -0.57 3.03
CA ASP A 253 22.28 0.56 2.29
C ASP A 253 20.81 0.32 1.93
N ASN A 254 20.48 -0.90 1.49
CA ASN A 254 19.10 -1.29 1.22
C ASN A 254 18.24 -1.25 2.47
N LEU A 255 18.77 -1.65 3.64
CA LEU A 255 18.04 -1.55 4.91
C LEU A 255 17.76 -0.09 5.28
N PHE A 256 18.73 0.81 5.08
CA PHE A 256 18.53 2.24 5.34
C PHE A 256 17.41 2.80 4.46
N LYS A 257 17.41 2.48 3.16
CA LYS A 257 16.34 2.87 2.23
C LYS A 257 14.98 2.28 2.64
N ALA A 258 14.92 0.99 2.99
CA ALA A 258 13.69 0.36 3.42
C ALA A 258 13.11 0.99 4.70
N LYS A 259 13.97 1.30 5.69
CA LYS A 259 13.55 2.02 6.91
C LYS A 259 13.04 3.42 6.62
N ALA A 260 13.67 4.14 5.68
CA ALA A 260 13.19 5.45 5.24
C ALA A 260 11.80 5.34 4.58
N SER A 261 11.58 4.34 3.71
CA SER A 261 10.28 4.08 3.11
C SER A 261 9.20 3.77 4.15
N VAL A 262 9.49 2.92 5.14
CA VAL A 262 8.55 2.63 6.23
C VAL A 262 8.16 3.90 6.98
N ARG A 263 9.13 4.74 7.38
CA ARG A 263 8.85 6.01 8.05
C ARG A 263 8.00 6.95 7.19
N SER A 264 8.27 7.01 5.89
CA SER A 264 7.48 7.82 4.95
C SER A 264 6.03 7.34 4.89
N PHE A 265 5.79 6.03 4.82
CA PHE A 265 4.43 5.50 4.80
C PHE A 265 3.72 5.63 6.16
N GLU A 266 4.45 5.56 7.27
CA GLU A 266 3.89 5.85 8.61
C GLU A 266 3.43 7.31 8.72
N ALA A 267 4.21 8.26 8.19
CA ALA A 267 3.81 9.66 8.13
C ALA A 267 2.55 9.86 7.27
N ILE A 268 2.51 9.28 6.06
CA ILE A 268 1.35 9.37 5.16
C ILE A 268 0.09 8.78 5.83
N LEU A 269 0.21 7.63 6.49
CA LEU A 269 -0.91 7.01 7.18
C LEU A 269 -1.41 7.88 8.34
N LYS A 270 -0.48 8.50 9.09
CA LYS A 270 -0.81 9.42 10.16
C LYS A 270 -1.59 10.63 9.61
N ASP A 271 -1.07 11.29 8.59
CA ASP A 271 -1.70 12.45 7.97
C ASP A 271 -3.10 12.11 7.43
N ALA A 272 -3.23 10.97 6.74
CA ALA A 272 -4.53 10.50 6.23
C ALA A 272 -5.54 10.20 7.35
N THR A 273 -5.07 9.70 8.49
CA THR A 273 -5.91 9.43 9.67
C THR A 273 -6.36 10.73 10.34
N GLU A 274 -5.49 11.73 10.42
CA GLU A 274 -5.82 13.07 10.93
C GLU A 274 -6.89 13.74 10.06
N VAL A 275 -6.76 13.70 8.73
CA VAL A 275 -7.79 14.21 7.81
C VAL A 275 -9.15 13.53 8.03
N LEU A 276 -9.18 12.20 8.20
CA LEU A 276 -10.44 11.51 8.49
C LEU A 276 -11.02 11.89 9.86
N ALA A 277 -10.19 12.22 10.85
CA ALA A 277 -10.65 12.69 12.15
C ALA A 277 -11.29 14.07 12.05
N ASP A 278 -10.70 14.98 11.26
CA ASP A 278 -11.23 16.32 11.03
C ASP A 278 -12.56 16.32 10.25
N LEU A 279 -12.80 15.30 9.41
CA LEU A 279 -14.04 15.14 8.65
C LEU A 279 -15.22 14.60 9.46
N LYS A 280 -14.99 13.98 10.63
CA LYS A 280 -16.05 13.37 11.46
C LYS A 280 -16.82 14.44 12.22
#